data_AF-A0A5R8LMW9-F1
#
_entry.id   AF-A0A5R8LMW9-F1
#
_cell.length_a   1.000
_cell.length_b   1.000
_cell.length_c   1.000
_cell.angle_alpha   90.00
_cell.angle_beta   90.00
_cell.angle_gamma   90.00
#
_symmetry.space_group_name_H-M   'P 1'
#
loop_
_entity.id
_entity.type
_entity.pdbx_description
1 polymer ?
#
loop_
_entity_poly.entity_id
_entity_poly.type
_entity_poly.pdbx_seq_one_letter_code
_entity_poly.pdbx_strand_id
1 'polypeptide(L)'
;MEFTYKHRKRAAGVYASLTLASILIGALVVFGVNADYFAAKKPPFGAEMFKTILFANVRDYLKYLVLYILSPIMLAVDTAINSFQITIGFRILGGDAFSRLMPHSLIELPNILLYHFLSFYQFIIFIKNKSSKKTFISIRRLKWIYVCSFILVILGALIEGYLG
;
A
#
# COMPACT_ATOMS: atom_id res chain seq x y z
N MET A 1 -15.27 -3.79 -25.52
CA MET A 1 -14.44 -4.99 -25.33
C MET A 1 -14.39 -5.28 -23.84
N GLU A 2 -15.07 -6.34 -23.42
CA GLU A 2 -15.23 -6.73 -22.01
C GLU A 2 -13.94 -7.35 -21.47
N PHE A 3 -13.48 -6.87 -20.31
CA PHE A 3 -12.37 -7.49 -19.60
C PHE A 3 -12.89 -8.79 -18.98
N THR A 4 -12.71 -9.89 -19.72
CA THR A 4 -13.25 -11.21 -19.37
C THR A 4 -12.79 -11.65 -17.98
N TYR A 5 -13.62 -12.43 -17.29
CA TYR A 5 -13.32 -12.95 -15.95
C TYR A 5 -11.94 -13.63 -15.84
N LYS A 6 -11.53 -14.36 -16.89
CA LYS A 6 -10.20 -14.98 -17.03
C LYS A 6 -9.06 -13.96 -16.94
N HIS A 7 -9.26 -12.75 -17.48
CA HIS A 7 -8.25 -11.70 -17.46
C HIS A 7 -8.10 -11.05 -16.08
N ARG A 8 -9.20 -10.95 -15.32
CA ARG A 8 -9.18 -10.46 -13.93
C ARG A 8 -8.46 -11.44 -13.02
N LYS A 9 -8.73 -12.74 -13.14
CA LYS A 9 -8.03 -13.79 -12.40
C LYS A 9 -6.52 -13.77 -12.64
N ARG A 10 -6.09 -13.64 -13.90
CA ARG A 10 -4.66 -13.58 -14.21
C ARG A 10 -4.00 -12.31 -13.64
N ALA A 11 -4.66 -11.16 -13.71
CA ALA A 11 -4.14 -9.93 -13.11
C ALA A 11 -4.00 -10.05 -11.58
N ALA A 12 -5.01 -10.62 -10.91
CA ALA A 12 -4.96 -10.88 -9.47
C ALA A 12 -3.83 -11.86 -9.10
N GLY A 13 -3.61 -12.92 -9.89
CA GLY A 13 -2.53 -13.87 -9.65
C GLY A 13 -1.14 -13.25 -9.79
N VAL A 14 -0.91 -12.41 -10.82
CA VAL A 14 0.35 -11.68 -10.99
C VAL A 14 0.56 -10.68 -9.86
N TYR A 15 -0.48 -9.92 -9.51
CA TYR A 15 -0.46 -9.00 -8.37
C TYR A 15 -0.06 -9.71 -7.08
N ALA A 16 -0.76 -10.79 -6.72
CA ALA A 16 -0.49 -11.56 -5.51
C ALA A 16 0.95 -12.12 -5.49
N SER A 17 1.42 -12.65 -6.62
CA SER A 17 2.79 -13.17 -6.73
C SER A 17 3.83 -12.08 -6.51
N LEU A 18 3.63 -10.90 -7.12
CA LEU A 18 4.53 -9.77 -6.96
C LEU A 18 4.52 -9.23 -5.53
N THR A 19 3.34 -9.12 -4.90
CA THR A 19 3.21 -8.73 -3.50
C THR A 19 3.93 -9.71 -2.59
N LEU A 20 3.70 -11.02 -2.72
CA LEU A 20 4.36 -12.03 -1.89
C LEU A 20 5.87 -12.04 -2.08
N ALA A 21 6.37 -11.97 -3.32
CA ALA A 21 7.79 -11.88 -3.59
C ALA A 21 8.42 -10.64 -2.93
N SER A 22 7.72 -9.50 -2.97
CA SER A 22 8.22 -8.25 -2.40
C SER A 22 8.23 -8.28 -0.87
N ILE A 23 7.21 -8.89 -0.24
CA ILE A 23 7.21 -9.16 1.20
C ILE A 23 8.42 -10.02 1.58
N LEU A 24 8.65 -11.13 0.86
CA LEU A 24 9.78 -12.01 1.14
C LEU A 24 11.12 -11.28 1.01
N ILE A 25 11.30 -10.48 -0.04
CA ILE A 25 12.51 -9.68 -0.23
C ILE A 25 12.71 -8.72 0.94
N GLY A 26 11.69 -7.94 1.30
CA GLY A 26 11.76 -6.98 2.40
C GLY A 26 12.11 -7.62 3.74
N ALA A 27 11.44 -8.72 4.07
CA ALA A 27 11.70 -9.48 5.29
C ALA A 27 13.12 -10.10 5.30
N LEU A 28 13.60 -10.63 4.18
CA LEU A 28 14.92 -11.27 4.11
C LEU A 28 16.09 -10.28 4.24
N VAL A 29 15.96 -9.07 3.69
CA VAL A 29 16.99 -8.03 3.79
C VAL A 29 17.33 -7.70 5.25
N VAL A 30 16.35 -7.83 6.15
CA VAL A 30 16.55 -7.57 7.58
C VAL A 30 17.65 -8.46 8.19
N PHE A 31 17.85 -9.69 7.73
CA PHE A 31 18.91 -10.57 8.28
C PHE A 31 20.32 -10.10 7.94
N GLY A 32 20.48 -9.25 6.92
CA GLY A 32 21.77 -8.68 6.51
C GLY A 32 22.12 -7.35 7.18
N VAL A 33 21.27 -6.81 8.06
CA VAL A 33 21.47 -5.49 8.68
C VAL A 33 21.46 -5.55 10.21
N ASN A 34 22.19 -4.63 10.83
CA ASN A 34 22.12 -4.41 12.27
C ASN A 34 20.86 -3.60 12.61
N ALA A 35 20.02 -4.14 13.50
CA ALA A 35 18.75 -3.53 13.90
C ALA A 35 18.92 -2.23 14.70
N ASP A 36 20.04 -2.07 15.40
CA ASP A 36 20.31 -0.88 16.24
C ASP A 36 20.37 0.41 15.41
N TYR A 37 20.75 0.33 14.14
CA TYR A 37 20.75 1.47 13.22
C TYR A 37 19.35 1.99 12.87
N PHE A 38 18.31 1.23 13.20
CA PHE A 38 16.92 1.55 12.88
C PHE A 38 16.08 1.82 14.14
N ALA A 39 16.70 1.92 15.31
CA ALA A 39 16.03 2.32 16.54
C ALA A 39 15.46 3.75 16.39
N ALA A 40 14.14 3.84 16.27
CA ALA A 40 13.46 5.10 15.97
C ALA A 40 13.31 5.98 17.22
N LYS A 41 13.42 7.31 17.02
CA LYS A 41 12.92 8.29 17.99
C LYS A 41 11.41 8.15 18.13
N LYS A 42 10.89 8.38 19.34
CA LYS A 42 9.45 8.36 19.60
C LYS A 42 8.75 9.38 18.69
N PRO A 43 7.79 8.98 17.85
CA PRO A 43 7.09 9.90 16.97
C PRO A 43 6.28 10.93 17.79
N PRO A 44 5.93 12.08 17.18
CA PRO A 44 4.93 12.98 17.76
C PRO A 44 3.61 12.21 17.98
N PHE A 45 2.74 12.69 18.88
CA PHE A 45 1.43 12.11 19.16
C PHE A 45 0.32 13.14 18.94
N GLY A 46 -0.90 12.70 18.63
CA GLY A 46 -2.07 13.57 18.46
C GLY A 46 -2.09 14.30 17.12
N ALA A 47 -2.51 15.56 17.10
CA ALA A 47 -2.81 16.30 15.87
C ALA A 47 -1.63 16.40 14.88
N GLU A 48 -0.39 16.51 15.37
CA GLU A 48 0.81 16.58 14.52
C GLU A 48 1.15 15.23 13.89
N MET A 49 0.92 14.13 14.62
CA MET A 49 1.04 12.76 14.09
C MET A 49 -0.01 12.52 13.00
N PHE A 50 -1.27 12.86 13.30
CA PHE A 50 -2.38 12.77 12.35
C PHE A 50 -2.07 13.50 11.03
N LYS A 51 -1.62 14.76 11.07
CA LYS A 51 -1.29 15.52 9.85
C LYS A 51 -0.18 14.85 9.04
N THR A 52 0.84 14.36 9.72
CA THR A 52 1.99 13.70 9.08
C THR A 52 1.55 12.42 8.37
N ILE A 53 0.78 11.57 9.04
CA ILE A 53 0.26 10.32 8.49
C ILE A 53 -0.72 10.59 7.35
N LEU A 54 -1.65 11.52 7.55
CA LEU A 54 -2.63 11.89 6.53
C LEU A 54 -1.93 12.37 5.26
N PHE A 55 -0.93 13.24 5.38
CA PHE A 55 -0.19 13.73 4.23
C PHE A 55 0.57 12.60 3.50
N ALA A 56 1.20 11.71 4.25
CA ALA A 56 1.89 10.54 3.68
C ALA A 56 0.91 9.62 2.94
N ASN A 57 -0.18 9.21 3.59
CA ASN A 57 -1.16 8.27 3.05
C ASN A 57 -1.92 8.86 1.85
N VAL A 58 -2.29 10.15 1.89
CA VAL A 58 -2.90 10.85 0.75
C VAL A 58 -1.94 10.93 -0.42
N ARG A 59 -0.67 11.31 -0.17
CA ARG A 59 0.35 11.37 -1.22
C ARG A 59 0.52 10.01 -1.88
N ASP A 60 0.61 8.94 -1.11
CA ASP A 60 0.83 7.60 -1.67
C ASP A 60 -0.41 7.09 -2.42
N TYR A 61 -1.61 7.30 -1.87
CA TYR A 61 -2.86 7.05 -2.59
C TYR A 61 -2.92 7.78 -3.94
N LEU A 62 -2.57 9.07 -3.99
CA LEU A 62 -2.56 9.86 -5.22
C LEU A 62 -1.49 9.38 -6.21
N LYS A 63 -0.31 8.98 -5.74
CA LYS A 63 0.71 8.36 -6.61
C LYS A 63 0.13 7.12 -7.28
N TYR A 64 -0.51 6.21 -6.53
CA TYR A 64 -1.11 5.01 -7.12
C TYR A 64 -2.28 5.32 -8.06
N LEU A 65 -3.06 6.36 -7.79
CA LEU A 65 -4.14 6.78 -8.68
C LEU A 65 -3.63 7.34 -10.02
N VAL A 66 -2.59 8.18 -9.98
CA VAL A 66 -2.11 8.93 -11.16
C VAL A 66 -1.02 8.17 -11.92
N LEU A 67 -0.06 7.58 -11.21
CA LEU A 67 1.13 6.91 -11.77
C LEU A 67 0.89 5.42 -12.01
N TYR A 68 -0.32 5.04 -12.42
CA TYR A 68 -0.66 3.63 -12.62
C TYR A 68 0.29 2.89 -13.58
N ILE A 69 0.92 3.59 -14.53
CA ILE A 69 1.91 3.01 -15.45
C ILE A 69 3.12 2.44 -14.69
N LEU A 70 3.51 3.06 -13.58
CA LEU A 70 4.64 2.65 -12.73
C LEU A 70 4.21 1.70 -11.61
N SER A 71 2.92 1.36 -11.51
CA SER A 71 2.37 0.60 -10.39
C SER A 71 3.06 -0.74 -10.09
N PRO A 72 3.57 -1.55 -11.05
CA PRO A 72 4.29 -2.77 -10.69
C PRO A 72 5.58 -2.49 -9.91
N ILE A 73 6.31 -1.44 -10.29
CA ILE A 73 7.56 -1.05 -9.65
C ILE A 73 7.27 -0.45 -8.28
N MET A 74 6.31 0.48 -8.22
CA MET A 74 5.88 1.09 -6.96
C MET A 74 5.41 0.02 -5.96
N LEU A 75 4.55 -0.91 -6.42
CA LEU A 75 4.06 -2.02 -5.61
C LEU A 75 5.22 -2.84 -5.03
N ALA A 76 6.21 -3.18 -5.85
CA ALA A 76 7.33 -3.97 -5.41
C ALA A 76 8.17 -3.25 -4.35
N VAL A 77 8.50 -1.98 -4.60
CA VAL A 77 9.32 -1.15 -3.72
C VAL A 77 8.60 -0.89 -2.40
N ASP A 78 7.37 -0.38 -2.45
CA ASP A 78 6.62 0.01 -1.24
C ASP A 78 6.31 -1.22 -0.37
N THR A 79 5.96 -2.36 -1.00
CA THR A 79 5.70 -3.61 -0.26
C THR A 79 6.98 -4.14 0.39
N ALA A 80 8.12 -4.09 -0.30
CA ALA A 80 9.40 -4.51 0.26
C ALA A 80 9.84 -3.60 1.41
N ILE A 81 9.69 -2.28 1.27
CA ILE A 81 10.01 -1.31 2.33
C ILE A 81 9.12 -1.52 3.55
N ASN A 82 7.81 -1.66 3.37
CA ASN A 82 6.88 -1.89 4.48
C ASN A 82 7.17 -3.21 5.19
N SER A 83 7.45 -4.27 4.43
CA SER A 83 7.82 -5.57 5.01
C SER A 83 9.14 -5.50 5.78
N PHE A 84 10.13 -4.78 5.25
CA PHE A 84 11.39 -4.51 5.95
C PHE A 84 11.13 -3.76 7.26
N GLN A 85 10.34 -2.68 7.24
CA GLN A 85 10.03 -1.86 8.41
C GLN A 85 9.26 -2.63 9.50
N ILE A 86 8.30 -3.46 9.10
CA ILE A 86 7.59 -4.33 10.04
C ILE A 86 8.56 -5.33 10.67
N THR A 87 9.37 -6.00 9.84
CA THR A 87 10.29 -7.06 10.31
C THR A 87 11.40 -6.50 11.21
N ILE A 88 11.96 -5.32 10.88
CA ILE A 88 12.95 -4.65 11.74
C ILE A 88 12.29 -4.18 13.05
N GLY A 89 11.05 -3.70 13.00
CA GLY A 89 10.26 -3.35 14.18
C GLY A 89 10.10 -4.51 15.15
N PHE A 90 9.78 -5.71 14.65
CA PHE A 90 9.75 -6.94 15.45
C PHE A 90 11.12 -7.31 16.04
N ARG A 91 12.23 -7.09 15.32
CA ARG A 91 13.57 -7.34 15.87
C ARG A 91 13.94 -6.39 17.01
N ILE A 92 13.50 -5.14 16.94
CA ILE A 92 13.84 -4.11 17.95
C ILE A 92 12.91 -4.20 19.16
N LEU A 93 11.60 -4.36 18.93
CA LEU A 93 10.56 -4.25 19.97
C LEU A 93 10.01 -5.61 20.40
N GLY A 94 10.38 -6.72 19.74
CA GLY A 94 9.80 -8.03 20.01
C GLY A 94 8.29 -8.04 19.80
N GLY A 95 7.55 -8.66 20.73
CA GLY A 95 6.08 -8.74 20.68
C GLY A 95 5.36 -7.40 20.76
N ASP A 96 5.99 -6.36 21.32
CA ASP A 96 5.41 -5.02 21.43
C ASP A 96 5.25 -4.32 20.07
N ALA A 97 5.93 -4.81 19.02
CA ALA A 97 5.67 -4.34 17.65
C ALA A 97 4.22 -4.62 17.24
N PHE A 98 3.66 -5.77 17.63
CA PHE A 98 2.31 -6.17 17.24
C PHE A 98 1.24 -5.25 17.84
N SER A 99 1.38 -4.87 19.11
CA SER A 99 0.42 -3.98 19.79
C SER A 99 0.43 -2.56 19.19
N ARG A 100 1.56 -2.12 18.62
CA ARG A 100 1.66 -0.84 17.88
C ARG A 100 1.13 -0.92 16.45
N LEU A 101 1.27 -2.07 15.78
CA LEU A 101 0.81 -2.29 14.40
C LEU A 101 -0.71 -2.48 14.32
N MET A 102 -1.29 -3.28 15.21
CA MET A 102 -2.69 -3.72 15.11
C MET A 102 -3.76 -2.61 15.06
N PRO A 103 -3.67 -1.52 15.84
CA PRO A 103 -4.75 -0.53 15.93
C PRO A 103 -5.13 0.10 14.58
N HIS A 104 -4.14 0.37 13.73
CA HIS A 104 -4.35 1.00 12.42
C HIS A 104 -4.32 -0.02 11.27
N SER A 105 -3.55 -1.11 11.40
CA SER A 105 -3.36 -2.09 10.33
C SER A 105 -4.65 -2.76 9.84
N LEU A 106 -5.68 -2.89 10.69
CA LEU A 106 -6.96 -3.51 10.31
C LEU A 106 -7.71 -2.73 9.22
N ILE A 107 -7.53 -1.41 9.17
CA ILE A 107 -8.16 -0.55 8.16
C ILE A 107 -7.19 -0.23 7.05
N GLU A 108 -5.96 0.10 7.41
CA GLU A 108 -4.96 0.55 6.46
C GLU A 108 -4.49 -0.56 5.54
N LEU A 109 -4.18 -1.75 6.07
CA LEU A 109 -3.62 -2.82 5.25
C LEU A 109 -4.59 -3.29 4.15
N PRO A 110 -5.89 -3.56 4.42
CA PRO A 110 -6.84 -3.88 3.36
C PRO A 110 -6.99 -2.75 2.34
N ASN A 111 -6.95 -1.49 2.79
CA ASN A 111 -7.10 -0.34 1.90
C ASN A 111 -5.87 -0.12 1.01
N ILE A 112 -4.66 -0.27 1.56
CA ILE A 112 -3.38 -0.25 0.83
C ILE A 112 -3.40 -1.30 -0.27
N LEU A 113 -3.76 -2.54 0.08
CA LEU A 113 -3.89 -3.62 -0.90
C LEU A 113 -4.95 -3.31 -1.96
N LEU A 114 -6.06 -2.66 -1.59
CA LEU A 114 -7.11 -2.28 -2.53
C LEU A 114 -6.61 -1.25 -3.55
N TYR A 115 -6.06 -0.11 -3.12
CA TYR A 115 -5.64 0.92 -4.08
C TYR A 115 -4.38 0.53 -4.86
N HIS A 116 -3.48 -0.27 -4.28
CA HIS A 116 -2.39 -0.92 -5.02
C HIS A 116 -2.93 -1.81 -6.14
N PHE A 117 -3.89 -2.68 -5.82
CA PHE A 117 -4.51 -3.55 -6.82
C PHE A 117 -5.25 -2.76 -7.90
N LEU A 118 -6.00 -1.72 -7.53
CA LEU A 118 -6.72 -0.88 -8.51
C LEU A 118 -5.76 -0.21 -9.50
N SER A 119 -4.62 0.28 -9.00
CA SER A 119 -3.56 0.86 -9.82
C SER A 119 -2.92 -0.17 -10.75
N PHE A 120 -2.56 -1.34 -10.22
CA PHE A 120 -2.03 -2.47 -11.00
C PHE A 120 -3.04 -2.95 -12.06
N TYR A 121 -4.33 -2.95 -11.72
CA TYR A 121 -5.39 -3.28 -12.66
C TYR A 121 -5.47 -2.25 -13.81
N GLN A 122 -5.33 -0.96 -13.52
CA GLN A 122 -5.24 0.07 -14.56
C GLN A 122 -3.99 -0.11 -15.43
N PHE A 123 -2.84 -0.46 -14.86
CA PHE A 123 -1.64 -0.82 -15.62
C PHE A 123 -1.91 -1.94 -16.62
N ILE A 124 -2.56 -3.03 -16.20
CA ILE A 124 -2.88 -4.14 -17.09
C ILE A 124 -3.84 -3.71 -18.20
N ILE A 125 -4.85 -2.89 -17.89
CA ILE A 125 -5.75 -2.32 -18.91
C ILE A 125 -4.96 -1.49 -19.91
N PHE A 126 -4.07 -0.62 -19.43
CA PHE A 126 -3.23 0.23 -20.25
C PHE A 126 -2.31 -0.58 -21.16
N ILE A 127 -1.58 -1.57 -20.64
CA ILE A 127 -0.68 -2.41 -21.43
C ILE A 127 -1.43 -3.22 -22.49
N LYS A 128 -2.60 -3.79 -22.15
CA LYS A 128 -3.38 -4.60 -23.10
C LYS A 128 -4.04 -3.76 -24.19
N ASN A 129 -4.53 -2.58 -23.85
CA ASN A 129 -5.29 -1.75 -24.78
C ASN A 129 -4.45 -0.67 -25.46
N LYS A 130 -3.23 -0.43 -24.97
CA LYS A 130 -2.33 0.66 -25.38
C LYS A 130 -3.06 2.01 -25.47
N SER A 131 -3.97 2.26 -24.53
CA SER A 131 -4.90 3.40 -24.60
C SER A 131 -5.21 4.00 -23.24
N SER A 132 -4.77 5.23 -23.04
CA SER A 132 -5.10 6.03 -21.85
C SER A 132 -6.60 6.33 -21.77
N LYS A 133 -7.29 6.50 -22.92
CA LYS A 133 -8.75 6.74 -22.96
C LYS A 133 -9.53 5.58 -22.37
N LYS A 134 -9.19 4.33 -22.73
CA LYS A 134 -9.83 3.13 -22.17
C LYS A 134 -9.54 2.95 -20.68
N THR A 135 -8.32 3.27 -20.26
CA THR A 135 -7.92 3.24 -18.84
C THR A 135 -8.71 4.27 -18.03
N PHE A 136 -8.86 5.49 -18.55
CA PHE A 136 -9.66 6.53 -17.91
C PHE A 136 -11.15 6.18 -17.80
N ILE A 137 -11.72 5.55 -18.83
CA ILE A 137 -13.09 5.02 -18.76
C ILE A 137 -13.21 3.97 -17.64
N SER A 138 -12.21 3.10 -17.47
CA SER A 138 -12.17 2.12 -16.37
C SER A 138 -12.11 2.81 -15.00
N ILE A 139 -11.24 3.81 -14.83
CA ILE A 139 -11.17 4.62 -13.59
C ILE A 139 -12.52 5.25 -13.27
N ARG A 140 -13.19 5.86 -14.25
CA ARG A 140 -14.53 6.45 -14.09
C ARG A 140 -15.59 5.43 -13.67
N ARG A 141 -15.51 4.19 -14.17
CA ARG A 141 -16.42 3.10 -13.78
C ARG A 141 -16.20 2.66 -12.33
N LEU A 142 -14.95 2.71 -11.85
CA LEU A 142 -14.56 2.33 -10.49
C LEU A 142 -14.54 3.50 -9.50
N LYS A 143 -15.05 4.69 -9.90
CA LYS A 143 -14.95 5.93 -9.13
C LYS A 143 -15.40 5.81 -7.68
N TRP A 144 -16.47 5.05 -7.42
CA TRP A 144 -16.99 4.88 -6.06
C TRP A 144 -16.06 4.04 -5.19
N ILE A 145 -15.36 3.05 -5.75
CA ILE A 145 -14.35 2.27 -5.02
C ILE A 145 -13.17 3.18 -4.65
N TYR A 146 -12.73 4.04 -5.57
CA TYR A 146 -11.70 5.05 -5.28
C TYR A 146 -12.17 6.02 -4.19
N VAL A 147 -13.40 6.54 -4.24
CA VAL A 147 -13.93 7.43 -3.20
C VAL A 147 -13.97 6.72 -1.84
N CYS A 148 -14.48 5.49 -1.77
CA CYS A 148 -14.47 4.71 -0.53
C CYS A 148 -13.05 4.47 -0.02
N SER A 149 -12.12 4.10 -0.90
CA SER A 149 -10.71 3.89 -0.54
C SER A 149 -10.06 5.17 -0.01
N PHE A 150 -10.38 6.32 -0.59
CA PHE A 150 -9.90 7.62 -0.11
C PHE A 150 -10.46 7.98 1.27
N ILE A 151 -11.73 7.67 1.54
CA ILE A 151 -12.30 7.84 2.89
C ILE A 151 -11.55 6.96 3.91
N LEU A 152 -11.24 5.71 3.55
CA LEU A 152 -10.47 4.81 4.41
C LEU A 152 -9.04 5.31 4.67
N VAL A 153 -8.41 6.02 3.73
CA VAL A 153 -7.12 6.70 3.94
C VAL A 153 -7.21 7.72 5.07
N ILE A 154 -8.27 8.53 5.09
CA ILE A 154 -8.48 9.57 6.12
C ILE A 154 -8.77 8.91 7.47
N LEU A 155 -9.60 7.87 7.50
CA LEU A 155 -9.95 7.16 8.73
C LEU A 155 -8.74 6.43 9.34
N GLY A 156 -7.92 5.78 8.52
CA GLY A 156 -6.67 5.15 8.97
C GLY A 156 -5.75 6.16 9.66
N ALA A 157 -5.49 7.29 8.99
CA ALA A 157 -4.66 8.35 9.55
C ALA A 157 -5.22 8.91 10.87
N LEU A 158 -6.54 9.06 10.98
CA LEU A 158 -7.19 9.55 12.20
C LEU A 158 -7.03 8.57 13.36
N ILE A 159 -7.20 7.28 13.12
CA ILE A 159 -7.02 6.24 14.14
C ILE A 159 -5.56 6.21 14.57
N GLU A 160 -4.62 6.15 13.63
CA GLU A 160 -3.20 6.08 13.95
C GLU A 160 -2.69 7.36 14.64
N GLY A 161 -3.13 8.53 14.21
CA GLY A 161 -2.66 9.80 14.78
C GLY A 161 -3.14 10.09 16.21
N TYR A 162 -4.31 9.59 16.61
CA TYR A 162 -4.89 9.86 17.94
C TYR A 162 -4.91 8.66 18.89
N LEU A 163 -4.78 7.44 18.37
CA LEU A 163 -4.84 6.20 19.16
C LEU A 163 -3.57 5.34 19.05
N GLY A 164 -2.64 5.67 18.15
CA GLY A 164 -1.39 4.95 17.88
C GLY A 164 -0.21 5.34 18.76
#